data_AF-A0A819RF53-F1
#
_entry.id   AF-A0A819RF53-F1
#
_cell.length_a   1.000
_cell.length_b   1.000
_cell.length_c   1.000
_cell.angle_alpha   90.00
_cell.angle_beta   90.00
_cell.angle_gamma   90.00
#
_symmetry.space_group_name_H-M   'P 1'
#
loop_
_entity.id
_entity.type
_entity.pdbx_description
1 polymer ?
#
loop_
_entity_poly.entity_id
_entity_poly.type
_entity_poly.pdbx_seq_one_letter_code
_entity_poly.pdbx_strand_id
1 'polypeptide(L)'
;MAFLRILCLLVISNIHHVKVVTGKLGVTAVKDYHTAEFGIDYIGCRAWTNPNSMDCNPYQGDTNCDTELPMLCIRVDHSPRPPYLIYGNGAVMPAANYYGWSGGHVSTTLPVKAARFRNRAEASRFCAEALGQEWEVAGIWGAQPHWIPGMNGTKYAGTEWTANKDKLLSGGWSFYTYGNVRNDTRFWIQGPLDQSSTCWEQ
;
A
#
# COMPACT_ATOMS: atom_id res chain seq x y z
N MET A 1 -73.29 3.60 35.65
CA MET A 1 -72.13 2.72 35.37
C MET A 1 -71.37 3.33 34.20
N ALA A 2 -70.14 3.78 34.44
CA ALA A 2 -69.39 4.67 33.56
C ALA A 2 -68.64 3.90 32.46
N PHE A 3 -68.72 4.39 31.22
CA PHE A 3 -67.93 3.92 30.08
C PHE A 3 -66.55 4.60 30.10
N LEU A 4 -65.48 3.81 30.23
CA LEU A 4 -64.10 4.27 30.16
C LEU A 4 -63.61 4.17 28.70
N ARG A 5 -63.41 5.31 28.02
CA ARG A 5 -62.76 5.37 26.70
C ARG A 5 -61.25 5.53 26.90
N ILE A 6 -60.47 4.52 26.51
CA ILE A 6 -59.01 4.58 26.44
C ILE A 6 -58.63 5.17 25.08
N LEU A 7 -58.08 6.40 25.08
CA LEU A 7 -57.52 7.05 23.91
C LEU A 7 -56.04 6.59 23.78
N CYS A 8 -55.75 5.75 22.81
CA CYS A 8 -54.38 5.29 22.53
C CYS A 8 -53.69 6.34 21.63
N LEU A 9 -52.82 7.17 22.20
CA LEU A 9 -51.98 8.12 21.47
C LEU A 9 -50.80 7.36 20.85
N LEU A 10 -50.85 7.16 19.52
CA LEU A 10 -49.73 6.68 18.72
C LEU A 10 -48.66 7.78 18.64
N VAL A 11 -47.55 7.59 19.36
CA VAL A 11 -46.33 8.39 19.17
C VAL A 11 -45.60 7.84 17.95
N ILE A 12 -45.72 8.51 16.82
CA ILE A 12 -44.94 8.21 15.62
C ILE A 12 -43.52 8.75 15.86
N SER A 13 -42.62 7.87 16.30
CA SER A 13 -41.20 8.19 16.39
C SER A 13 -40.61 8.23 14.97
N ASN A 14 -40.32 9.43 14.46
CA ASN A 14 -39.56 9.63 13.23
C ASN A 14 -38.10 9.23 13.47
N ILE A 15 -37.80 7.95 13.28
CA ILE A 15 -36.42 7.47 13.21
C ILE A 15 -35.87 7.92 11.87
N HIS A 16 -35.11 9.02 11.85
CA HIS A 16 -34.25 9.34 10.73
C HIS A 16 -33.16 8.27 10.65
N HIS A 17 -33.29 7.36 9.68
CA HIS A 17 -32.19 6.51 9.28
C HIS A 17 -31.04 7.39 8.80
N VAL A 18 -30.05 7.62 9.66
CA VAL A 18 -28.73 8.08 9.23
C VAL A 18 -28.20 6.96 8.34
N LYS A 19 -28.22 7.18 7.01
CA LYS A 19 -27.43 6.37 6.09
C LYS A 19 -25.98 6.58 6.49
N VAL A 20 -25.39 5.64 7.22
CA VAL A 20 -23.94 5.52 7.28
C VAL A 20 -23.52 5.13 5.88
N VAL A 21 -23.10 6.09 5.07
CA VAL A 21 -22.36 5.78 3.84
C VAL A 21 -20.98 5.33 4.33
N THR A 22 -20.82 4.04 4.57
CA THR A 22 -19.50 3.44 4.73
C THR A 22 -18.81 3.54 3.37
N GLY A 23 -18.00 4.58 3.18
CA GLY A 23 -17.20 4.76 1.97
C GLY A 23 -16.27 3.57 1.77
N LYS A 24 -16.00 3.20 0.50
CA LYS A 24 -15.01 2.17 0.18
C LYS A 24 -13.67 2.59 0.78
N LEU A 25 -12.99 1.65 1.43
CA LEU A 25 -11.64 1.85 1.94
C LEU A 25 -10.62 1.35 0.92
N GLY A 26 -9.49 2.04 0.85
CA GLY A 26 -8.30 1.65 0.12
C GLY A 26 -7.10 1.54 1.05
N VAL A 27 -6.18 0.66 0.69
CA VAL A 27 -4.89 0.53 1.37
C VAL A 27 -4.01 1.72 1.02
N THR A 28 -3.26 2.18 2.02
CA THR A 28 -2.21 3.18 1.82
C THR A 28 -0.90 2.72 2.43
N ALA A 29 0.19 3.30 1.94
CA ALA A 29 1.53 3.06 2.45
C ALA A 29 2.10 4.32 3.12
N VAL A 30 3.12 4.11 3.94
CA VAL A 30 3.95 5.17 4.52
C VAL A 30 5.41 4.88 4.25
N LYS A 31 6.23 5.93 4.18
CA LYS A 31 7.68 5.81 4.30
C LYS A 31 8.02 5.74 5.78
N ASP A 32 8.64 4.65 6.20
CA ASP A 32 9.07 4.53 7.59
C ASP A 32 10.42 5.20 7.83
N TYR A 33 11.39 4.93 6.94
CA TYR A 33 12.70 5.54 7.04
C TYR A 33 13.37 5.68 5.67
N HIS A 34 14.38 6.54 5.66
CA HIS A 34 15.28 6.77 4.55
C HIS A 34 16.70 6.41 4.98
N THR A 35 17.44 5.74 4.12
CA THR A 35 18.87 5.53 4.32
C THR A 35 19.65 6.36 3.30
N ALA A 36 20.15 7.51 3.73
CA ALA A 36 20.89 8.43 2.86
C ALA A 36 22.17 7.81 2.27
N GLU A 37 22.80 6.85 2.98
CA GLU A 37 23.97 6.10 2.51
C GLU A 37 23.70 5.39 1.17
N PHE A 38 22.50 4.86 0.98
CA PHE A 38 22.12 4.11 -0.22
C PHE A 38 21.11 4.85 -1.10
N GLY A 39 20.57 5.98 -0.66
CA GLY A 39 19.49 6.69 -1.36
C GLY A 39 18.21 5.86 -1.48
N ILE A 40 17.92 5.04 -0.46
CA ILE A 40 16.76 4.13 -0.46
C ILE A 40 15.74 4.52 0.60
N ASP A 41 14.48 4.30 0.26
CA ASP A 41 13.36 4.37 1.18
C ASP A 41 12.88 2.96 1.55
N TYR A 42 12.43 2.81 2.79
CA TYR A 42 11.63 1.67 3.23
C TYR A 42 10.16 2.07 3.32
N ILE A 43 9.35 1.55 2.41
CA ILE A 43 7.95 1.96 2.21
C ILE A 43 7.04 0.75 2.28
N GLY A 44 5.86 0.91 2.87
CA GLY A 44 4.83 -0.10 2.74
C GLY A 44 3.67 0.05 3.69
N CYS A 45 2.86 -1.00 3.72
CA CYS A 45 1.79 -1.15 4.68
C CYS A 45 2.26 -2.01 5.86
N ARG A 46 2.48 -1.38 7.02
CA ARG A 46 2.92 -2.04 8.26
C ARG A 46 1.75 -2.47 9.15
N ALA A 47 1.22 -3.66 8.91
CA ALA A 47 0.20 -4.26 9.78
C ALA A 47 0.79 -5.11 10.94
N TRP A 48 2.11 -5.30 11.04
CA TRP A 48 2.70 -6.38 11.84
C TRP A 48 3.59 -5.98 13.04
N THR A 49 4.08 -4.74 13.15
CA THR A 49 5.05 -4.38 14.20
C THR A 49 4.44 -3.83 15.49
N ASN A 50 3.12 -3.59 15.53
CA ASN A 50 2.40 -3.24 16.74
C ASN A 50 0.92 -3.64 16.60
N PRO A 51 0.34 -4.44 17.52
CA PRO A 51 -1.08 -4.80 17.47
C PRO A 51 -2.03 -3.61 17.67
N ASN A 52 -1.51 -2.44 18.07
CA ASN A 52 -2.20 -1.15 18.05
C ASN A 52 -1.81 -0.27 16.83
N SER A 53 -0.83 -0.65 16.00
CA SER A 53 -0.55 0.02 14.72
C SER A 53 -1.49 -0.53 13.65
N MET A 54 -2.76 -0.18 13.78
CA MET A 54 -3.74 -0.26 12.69
C MET A 54 -3.50 0.87 11.66
N ASP A 55 -2.24 1.27 11.42
CA ASP A 55 -1.99 2.40 10.56
C ASP A 55 -2.42 2.05 9.14
N CYS A 56 -2.20 0.84 8.64
CA CYS A 56 -2.79 0.36 7.38
C CYS A 56 -3.38 -1.05 7.49
N ASN A 57 -4.29 -1.40 6.60
CA ASN A 57 -4.90 -2.73 6.53
C ASN A 57 -4.84 -3.22 5.08
N PRO A 58 -3.94 -4.15 4.73
CA PRO A 58 -3.74 -4.55 3.35
C PRO A 58 -4.79 -5.55 2.86
N TYR A 59 -5.68 -6.01 3.74
CA TYR A 59 -6.76 -6.94 3.41
C TYR A 59 -8.10 -6.23 3.15
N GLN A 60 -8.39 -5.16 3.90
CA GLN A 60 -9.67 -4.43 3.77
C GLN A 60 -9.53 -2.98 3.31
N GLY A 61 -8.30 -2.45 3.29
CA GLY A 61 -8.04 -1.02 3.18
C GLY A 61 -8.20 -0.30 4.53
N ASP A 62 -7.63 0.89 4.61
CA ASP A 62 -7.54 1.69 5.84
C ASP A 62 -7.96 3.15 5.68
N THR A 63 -8.03 3.64 4.46
CA THR A 63 -8.30 5.05 4.16
C THR A 63 -9.50 5.17 3.23
N ASN A 64 -10.41 6.10 3.50
CA ASN A 64 -11.55 6.36 2.62
C ASN A 64 -11.07 6.79 1.23
N CYS A 65 -11.55 6.12 0.18
CA CYS A 65 -11.16 6.36 -1.22
C CYS A 65 -11.43 7.79 -1.72
N ASP A 66 -12.28 8.57 -1.05
CA ASP A 66 -12.51 9.98 -1.35
C ASP A 66 -11.49 10.93 -0.72
N THR A 67 -10.54 10.42 0.06
CA THR A 67 -9.43 11.19 0.64
C THR A 67 -8.43 11.57 -0.45
N GLU A 68 -7.95 12.82 -0.43
CA GLU A 68 -6.90 13.27 -1.34
C GLU A 68 -5.51 12.97 -0.74
N LEU A 69 -4.85 11.96 -1.29
CA LEU A 69 -3.48 11.58 -0.94
C LEU A 69 -2.62 11.45 -2.20
N PRO A 70 -1.31 11.71 -2.14
CA PRO A 70 -0.43 11.43 -3.26
C PRO A 70 -0.48 9.95 -3.65
N MET A 71 -0.37 9.65 -4.94
CA MET A 71 -0.17 8.28 -5.42
C MET A 71 1.31 7.94 -5.34
N LEU A 72 1.65 6.78 -4.76
CA LEU A 72 3.01 6.24 -4.87
C LEU A 72 3.16 5.59 -6.24
N CYS A 73 4.12 6.10 -7.01
CA CYS A 73 4.44 5.57 -8.33
C CYS A 73 5.83 4.96 -8.31
N ILE A 74 6.03 3.94 -9.13
CA ILE A 74 7.30 3.27 -9.31
C ILE A 74 7.66 3.18 -10.79
N ARG A 75 8.94 3.39 -11.10
CA ARG A 75 9.57 2.97 -12.36
C ARG A 75 10.49 1.80 -12.07
N VAL A 76 10.14 0.61 -12.55
CA VAL A 76 10.98 -0.58 -12.43
C VAL A 76 11.99 -0.59 -13.56
N ASP A 77 13.23 -0.20 -13.27
CA ASP A 77 14.34 -0.08 -14.23
C ASP A 77 15.43 -1.14 -14.02
N HIS A 78 15.10 -2.21 -13.29
CA HIS A 78 16.00 -3.31 -12.93
C HIS A 78 17.24 -2.87 -12.15
N SER A 79 17.11 -1.78 -11.40
CA SER A 79 18.21 -1.24 -10.61
C SER A 79 18.74 -2.29 -9.61
N PRO A 80 20.07 -2.42 -9.50
CA PRO A 80 20.68 -3.39 -8.60
C PRO A 80 20.36 -3.05 -7.14
N ARG A 81 20.21 -4.07 -6.31
CA ARG A 81 19.97 -3.91 -4.87
C ARG A 81 21.25 -3.41 -4.16
N PRO A 82 21.22 -2.33 -3.36
CA PRO A 82 22.35 -1.96 -2.49
C PRO A 82 22.61 -2.98 -1.37
N PRO A 83 23.80 -3.00 -0.75
CA PRO A 83 24.16 -3.95 0.30
C PRO A 83 23.58 -3.59 1.68
N TYR A 84 22.30 -3.23 1.76
CA TYR A 84 21.62 -2.88 3.02
C TYR A 84 21.20 -4.13 3.82
N LEU A 85 21.14 -3.99 5.15
CA LEU A 85 20.59 -5.02 6.03
C LEU A 85 19.06 -4.99 5.99
N ILE A 86 18.45 -6.17 5.86
CA ILE A 86 17.00 -6.31 5.99
C ILE A 86 16.68 -6.42 7.48
N TYR A 87 16.12 -5.35 8.04
CA TYR A 87 15.67 -5.31 9.43
C TYR A 87 14.27 -5.90 9.58
N GLY A 88 14.06 -6.64 10.67
CA GLY A 88 12.78 -7.23 11.04
C GLY A 88 12.86 -8.75 11.21
N ASN A 89 11.93 -9.29 12.00
CA ASN A 89 11.80 -10.73 12.16
C ASN A 89 10.86 -11.25 11.08
N GLY A 90 11.31 -12.25 10.32
CA GLY A 90 10.40 -13.05 9.53
C GLY A 90 9.34 -13.68 10.45
N ALA A 91 8.08 -13.75 9.99
CA ALA A 91 7.06 -14.54 10.65
C ALA A 91 7.17 -16.00 10.18
N VAL A 92 6.20 -16.48 9.40
CA VAL A 92 6.23 -17.83 8.81
C VAL A 92 7.30 -17.94 7.73
N MET A 93 7.64 -16.83 7.06
CA MET A 93 8.64 -16.76 6.00
C MET A 93 9.89 -15.96 6.44
N PRO A 94 11.03 -16.09 5.75
CA PRO A 94 12.20 -15.23 6.00
C PRO A 94 11.85 -13.74 5.86
N ALA A 95 12.51 -12.86 6.62
CA ALA A 95 12.27 -11.40 6.58
C ALA A 95 12.30 -10.82 5.16
N ALA A 96 13.21 -11.34 4.32
CA ALA A 96 13.30 -11.06 2.89
C ALA A 96 11.97 -11.18 2.12
N ASN A 97 11.12 -12.15 2.46
CA ASN A 97 9.81 -12.34 1.83
C ASN A 97 8.85 -11.18 2.12
N TYR A 98 9.00 -10.53 3.27
CA TYR A 98 8.11 -9.45 3.70
C TYR A 98 8.60 -8.06 3.27
N TYR A 99 9.91 -7.92 3.06
CA TYR A 99 10.64 -6.64 2.99
C TYR A 99 11.54 -6.57 1.75
N GLY A 100 11.00 -6.93 0.58
CA GLY A 100 11.80 -7.17 -0.61
C GLY A 100 12.44 -5.93 -1.25
N TRP A 101 13.15 -6.14 -2.36
CA TRP A 101 13.68 -5.07 -3.21
C TRP A 101 12.77 -4.81 -4.41
N SER A 102 12.48 -3.54 -4.68
CA SER A 102 11.59 -3.15 -5.78
C SER A 102 12.24 -3.30 -7.16
N GLY A 103 13.56 -3.22 -7.25
CA GLY A 103 14.27 -3.17 -8.53
C GLY A 103 14.07 -1.84 -9.28
N GLY A 104 13.71 -0.76 -8.59
CA GLY A 104 13.33 0.50 -9.24
C GLY A 104 13.44 1.74 -8.37
N HIS A 105 12.83 2.81 -8.90
CA HIS A 105 12.77 4.14 -8.29
C HIS A 105 11.33 4.52 -8.00
N VAL A 106 11.08 5.12 -6.83
CA VAL A 106 9.77 5.67 -6.47
C VAL A 106 9.74 7.19 -6.48
N SER A 107 8.54 7.71 -6.72
CA SER A 107 8.18 9.12 -6.57
C SER A 107 6.69 9.22 -6.28
N THR A 108 6.20 10.42 -6.01
CA THR A 108 4.80 10.67 -5.67
C THR A 108 4.19 11.72 -6.57
N THR A 109 2.92 11.54 -6.92
CA THR A 109 2.14 12.55 -7.66
C THR A 109 1.69 13.70 -6.75
N LEU A 110 0.94 14.66 -7.29
CA LEU A 110 0.07 15.50 -6.47
C LEU A 110 -1.07 14.66 -5.83
N PRO A 111 -1.68 15.12 -4.71
CA PRO A 111 -2.80 14.45 -4.08
C PRO A 111 -3.96 14.18 -5.03
N VAL A 112 -4.58 13.01 -4.91
CA VAL A 112 -5.70 12.55 -5.74
C VAL A 112 -6.67 11.70 -4.91
N LYS A 113 -7.97 11.77 -5.24
CA LYS A 113 -8.96 10.83 -4.71
C LYS A 113 -8.84 9.50 -5.44
N ALA A 114 -8.54 8.42 -4.71
CA ALA A 114 -8.40 7.11 -5.32
C ALA A 114 -9.71 6.53 -5.87
N ALA A 115 -10.87 6.99 -5.38
CA ALA A 115 -12.19 6.63 -5.89
C ALA A 115 -12.41 6.95 -7.37
N ARG A 116 -11.57 7.83 -7.97
CA ARG A 116 -11.68 8.19 -9.38
C ARG A 116 -11.19 7.10 -10.34
N PHE A 117 -10.39 6.15 -9.86
CA PHE A 117 -9.79 5.12 -10.70
C PHE A 117 -10.68 3.89 -10.73
N ARG A 118 -10.98 3.41 -11.94
CA ARG A 118 -11.80 2.20 -12.11
C ARG A 118 -10.98 0.95 -11.90
N ASN A 119 -9.74 0.93 -12.40
CA ASN A 119 -8.85 -0.23 -12.33
C ASN A 119 -7.38 0.16 -12.22
N ARG A 120 -6.52 -0.83 -12.00
CA ARG A 120 -5.06 -0.65 -11.89
C ARG A 120 -4.46 0.06 -13.11
N ALA A 121 -4.93 -0.25 -14.32
CA ALA A 121 -4.42 0.38 -15.54
C ALA A 121 -4.66 1.89 -15.57
N GLU A 122 -5.78 2.37 -15.02
CA GLU A 122 -6.02 3.82 -14.89
C GLU A 122 -5.15 4.48 -13.82
N ALA A 123 -4.90 3.81 -12.70
CA ALA A 123 -3.98 4.28 -11.68
C ALA A 123 -2.54 4.35 -12.22
N SER A 124 -2.09 3.32 -12.96
CA SER A 124 -0.80 3.33 -13.64
C SER A 124 -0.71 4.42 -14.70
N ARG A 125 -1.76 4.63 -15.50
CA ARG A 125 -1.79 5.72 -16.49
C ARG A 125 -1.64 7.09 -15.82
N PHE A 126 -2.24 7.29 -14.65
CA PHE A 126 -2.06 8.53 -13.89
C PHE A 126 -0.62 8.74 -13.41
N CYS A 127 0.05 7.68 -12.95
CA CYS A 127 1.49 7.74 -12.67
C CYS A 127 2.30 8.10 -13.93
N ALA A 128 1.96 7.49 -15.07
CA ALA A 128 2.63 7.73 -16.32
C ALA A 128 2.46 9.17 -16.83
N GLU A 129 1.26 9.75 -16.70
CA GLU A 129 0.95 11.13 -17.04
C GLU A 129 1.69 12.14 -16.14
N ALA A 130 1.85 11.81 -14.85
CA ALA A 130 2.47 12.70 -13.88
C ALA A 130 4.01 12.68 -13.93
N LEU A 131 4.62 11.53 -14.26
CA LEU A 131 6.06 11.29 -14.05
C LEU A 131 6.79 10.73 -15.29
N GLY A 132 6.07 10.28 -16.32
CA GLY A 132 6.60 9.73 -17.57
C GLY A 132 6.14 8.28 -17.85
N GLN A 133 6.19 7.84 -19.11
CA GLN A 133 5.55 6.59 -19.56
C GLN A 133 5.97 5.29 -18.85
N GLU A 134 7.16 5.28 -18.23
CA GLU A 134 7.70 4.11 -17.54
C GLU A 134 7.24 4.00 -16.07
N TRP A 135 6.44 4.95 -15.60
CA TRP A 135 5.93 4.98 -14.23
C TRP A 135 4.55 4.32 -14.14
N GLU A 136 4.39 3.44 -13.17
CA GLU A 136 3.12 2.81 -12.82
C GLU A 136 2.80 2.97 -11.33
N VAL A 137 1.58 2.63 -10.93
CA VAL A 137 1.24 2.61 -9.51
C VAL A 137 2.09 1.56 -8.80
N ALA A 138 2.78 1.97 -7.73
CA ALA A 138 3.53 1.04 -6.90
C ALA A 138 2.58 0.12 -6.14
N GLY A 139 3.02 -1.10 -5.85
CA GLY A 139 2.21 -2.09 -5.15
C GLY A 139 2.94 -2.84 -4.05
N ILE A 140 2.14 -3.56 -3.27
CA ILE A 140 2.58 -4.58 -2.32
C ILE A 140 2.07 -5.95 -2.79
N TRP A 141 2.68 -7.02 -2.28
CA TRP A 141 2.31 -8.43 -2.47
C TRP A 141 1.86 -8.81 -3.91
N GLY A 142 2.80 -9.33 -4.70
CA GLY A 142 2.53 -9.82 -6.06
C GLY A 142 2.79 -8.79 -7.16
N ALA A 143 2.55 -7.50 -6.90
CA ALA A 143 2.97 -6.42 -7.79
C ALA A 143 4.46 -6.06 -7.59
N GLN A 144 4.80 -5.58 -6.39
CA GLN A 144 6.15 -5.42 -5.86
C GLN A 144 6.13 -5.77 -4.35
N PRO A 145 7.26 -6.02 -3.67
CA PRO A 145 8.62 -6.22 -4.18
C PRO A 145 8.95 -7.69 -4.54
N HIS A 146 10.21 -7.90 -4.89
CA HIS A 146 10.78 -9.22 -5.14
C HIS A 146 11.87 -9.58 -4.13
N TRP A 147 12.08 -10.88 -3.94
CA TRP A 147 13.09 -11.40 -3.02
C TRP A 147 13.73 -12.69 -3.52
N ILE A 148 14.89 -13.03 -2.96
CA ILE A 148 15.60 -14.29 -3.19
C ILE A 148 15.86 -14.94 -1.82
N PRO A 149 15.62 -16.26 -1.64
CA PRO A 149 15.91 -16.95 -0.39
C PRO A 149 17.35 -16.71 0.09
N GLY A 150 17.47 -16.16 1.30
CA GLY A 150 18.75 -15.82 1.91
C GLY A 150 19.33 -14.46 1.49
N MET A 151 18.58 -13.59 0.81
CA MET A 151 19.01 -12.20 0.62
C MET A 151 19.07 -11.46 1.95
N ASN A 152 20.22 -10.85 2.23
CA ASN A 152 20.46 -9.94 3.35
C ASN A 152 21.87 -9.33 3.19
N GLY A 153 22.06 -8.10 3.67
CA GLY A 153 23.35 -7.41 3.66
C GLY A 153 23.97 -7.45 2.25
N THR A 154 25.18 -7.99 2.15
CA THR A 154 25.93 -8.12 0.90
C THR A 154 25.45 -9.22 -0.05
N LYS A 155 24.68 -10.20 0.44
CA LYS A 155 24.22 -11.32 -0.40
C LYS A 155 23.09 -10.88 -1.32
N TYR A 156 23.21 -11.20 -2.61
CA TYR A 156 22.31 -10.71 -3.66
C TYR A 156 22.23 -9.17 -3.71
N ALA A 157 23.36 -8.49 -3.51
CA ALA A 157 23.52 -7.06 -3.76
C ALA A 157 24.29 -6.83 -5.08
N GLY A 158 24.17 -5.62 -5.65
CA GLY A 158 24.92 -5.23 -6.83
C GLY A 158 24.67 -6.17 -8.01
N THR A 159 25.76 -6.67 -8.60
CA THR A 159 25.73 -7.58 -9.75
C THR A 159 25.17 -8.97 -9.40
N GLU A 160 25.22 -9.40 -8.13
CA GLU A 160 24.60 -10.67 -7.74
C GLU A 160 23.08 -10.62 -7.87
N TRP A 161 22.47 -9.47 -7.59
CA TRP A 161 21.03 -9.28 -7.78
C TRP A 161 20.64 -9.47 -9.24
N THR A 162 21.33 -8.75 -10.14
CA THR A 162 21.02 -8.78 -11.58
C THR A 162 21.34 -10.13 -12.19
N ALA A 163 22.39 -10.81 -11.74
CA ALA A 163 22.76 -12.16 -12.18
C ALA A 163 21.78 -13.25 -11.72
N ASN A 164 20.93 -12.99 -10.72
CA ASN A 164 19.97 -13.96 -10.19
C ASN A 164 18.50 -13.53 -10.41
N LYS A 165 18.23 -12.69 -11.41
CA LYS A 165 16.87 -12.21 -11.74
C LYS A 165 15.86 -13.34 -12.00
N ASP A 166 16.32 -14.50 -12.46
CA ASP A 166 15.46 -15.65 -12.73
C ASP A 166 15.02 -16.40 -11.46
N LYS A 167 15.55 -16.00 -10.29
CA LYS A 167 15.22 -16.56 -8.97
C LYS A 167 14.31 -15.65 -8.14
N LEU A 168 13.82 -14.56 -8.74
CA LEU A 168 12.98 -13.60 -8.05
C LEU A 168 11.63 -14.23 -7.69
N LEU A 169 11.33 -14.20 -6.41
CA LEU A 169 10.02 -14.55 -5.86
C LEU A 169 9.29 -13.26 -5.53
N SER A 170 7.99 -13.23 -5.78
CA SER A 170 7.14 -12.13 -5.32
C SER A 170 6.79 -12.30 -3.84
N GLY A 171 6.59 -11.19 -3.15
CA GLY A 171 6.13 -11.17 -1.77
C GLY A 171 6.46 -9.83 -1.14
N GLY A 172 5.70 -9.45 -0.12
CA GLY A 172 6.06 -8.32 0.72
C GLY A 172 4.91 -7.40 1.04
N TRP A 173 4.82 -7.02 2.30
CA TRP A 173 3.93 -5.96 2.79
C TRP A 173 4.61 -4.59 2.74
N SER A 174 5.93 -4.59 2.55
CA SER A 174 6.77 -3.42 2.45
C SER A 174 7.98 -3.74 1.58
N PHE A 175 8.67 -2.71 1.12
CA PHE A 175 9.81 -2.85 0.25
C PHE A 175 10.83 -1.75 0.43
N TYR A 176 12.06 -2.10 0.08
CA TYR A 176 13.13 -1.16 -0.17
C TYR A 176 13.14 -0.78 -1.64
N THR A 177 13.41 0.48 -1.91
CA THR A 177 13.45 1.03 -3.26
C THR A 177 14.34 2.26 -3.30
N TYR A 178 14.91 2.60 -4.45
CA TYR A 178 15.52 3.93 -4.60
C TYR A 178 14.44 5.00 -4.52
N GLY A 179 14.72 6.08 -3.80
CA GLY A 179 13.75 7.16 -3.60
C GLY A 179 14.13 8.09 -2.47
N ASN A 180 13.40 9.20 -2.39
CA ASN A 180 13.38 10.08 -1.23
C ASN A 180 11.99 10.74 -1.14
N VAL A 181 10.95 9.91 -1.00
CA VAL A 181 9.58 10.41 -0.86
C VAL A 181 9.39 11.04 0.51
N ARG A 182 8.31 11.81 0.65
CA ARG A 182 7.95 12.46 1.91
C ARG A 182 7.67 11.44 3.01
N ASN A 183 7.86 11.83 4.27
CA ASN A 183 7.57 11.00 5.45
C ASN A 183 6.49 11.63 6.36
N ASP A 184 5.88 12.73 5.93
CA ASP A 184 4.83 13.46 6.65
C ASP A 184 3.42 13.17 6.12
N THR A 185 3.29 12.20 5.21
CA THR A 185 2.02 11.84 4.57
C THR A 185 1.97 10.37 4.19
N ARG A 186 0.77 9.91 3.87
CA ARG A 186 0.45 8.57 3.37
C ARG A 186 0.31 8.61 1.86
N PHE A 187 0.45 7.45 1.22
CA PHE A 187 0.35 7.31 -0.23
C PHE A 187 -0.67 6.27 -0.63
N TRP A 188 -1.46 6.55 -1.66
CA TRP A 188 -2.20 5.51 -2.35
C TRP A 188 -1.24 4.52 -2.97
N ILE A 189 -1.53 3.23 -2.79
CA ILE A 189 -0.71 2.12 -3.29
C ILE A 189 -1.63 1.00 -3.78
N GLN A 190 -1.13 0.20 -4.71
CA GLN A 190 -1.78 -1.04 -5.12
C GLN A 190 -1.65 -2.09 -4.00
N GLY A 191 -2.77 -2.55 -3.46
CA GLY A 191 -2.82 -3.67 -2.52
C GLY A 191 -2.55 -5.02 -3.19
N PRO A 192 -2.54 -6.12 -2.41
CA PRO A 192 -2.34 -7.46 -2.96
C PRO A 192 -3.34 -7.78 -4.06
N LEU A 193 -2.88 -8.39 -5.15
CA LEU A 193 -3.69 -8.64 -6.35
C LEU A 193 -4.86 -9.60 -6.11
N ASP A 194 -4.77 -10.42 -5.06
CA ASP A 194 -5.78 -11.39 -4.62
C ASP A 194 -6.74 -10.82 -3.55
N GLN A 195 -6.62 -9.52 -3.22
CA GLN A 195 -7.42 -8.86 -2.18
C GLN A 195 -8.20 -7.67 -2.75
N SER A 196 -9.34 -7.37 -2.12
CA SER A 196 -10.19 -6.23 -2.45
C SER A 196 -9.84 -4.94 -1.69
N SER A 197 -8.62 -4.84 -1.18
CA SER A 197 -8.17 -3.74 -0.32
C SER A 197 -7.84 -2.44 -1.04
N THR A 198 -7.94 -2.41 -2.36
CA THR A 198 -7.61 -1.23 -3.17
C THR A 198 -8.86 -0.50 -3.62
N CYS A 199 -8.78 0.84 -3.75
CA CYS A 199 -9.92 1.67 -4.18
C CYS A 199 -10.42 1.37 -5.58
N TRP A 200 -9.58 0.82 -6.45
CA TRP A 200 -9.89 0.42 -7.83
C TRP A 200 -9.93 -1.10 -7.98
N GLU A 201 -10.44 -1.58 -9.12
CA GLU A 201 -10.45 -2.99 -9.51
C GLU A 201 -9.05 -3.47 -9.94
N GLN A 202 -8.74 -4.74 -9.63
CA GLN A 202 -7.43 -5.37 -9.89
C GLN A 202 -7.23 -5.65 -11.38
#